data_AF-A0A1M5MDM8-F1
#
_entry.id   AF-A0A1M5MDM8-F1
#
_cell.length_a   1.000
_cell.length_b   1.000
_cell.length_c   1.000
_cell.angle_alpha   90.00
_cell.angle_beta   90.00
_cell.angle_gamma   90.00
#
_symmetry.space_group_name_H-M   'P 1'
#
loop_
_entity.id
_entity.type
_entity.pdbx_description
1 polymer ?
#
loop_
_entity_poly.entity_id
_entity_poly.type
_entity_poly.pdbx_seq_one_letter_code
_entity_poly.pdbx_strand_id
1 'polypeptide(L)'
;MKRPLLALVGLAFAIPAIGQEPQVVTRLNGMDIKVEELGVPSASSDSVDLKGVPAIKVNNHGNEIASCQFHSLPEETVMTATPAVSVNPNEEVVMRVPGKYSAGGPIALLVCKPEGVPSR
;
A
#
# COMPACT_ATOMS: atom_id res chain seq x y z
N MET A 1 49.07 -18.77 39.97
CA MET A 1 49.09 -18.43 38.54
C MET A 1 47.64 -18.40 38.04
N LYS A 2 47.17 -17.26 37.52
CA LYS A 2 45.77 -17.04 37.09
C LYS A 2 45.73 -17.05 35.56
N ARG A 3 44.92 -17.93 34.96
CA ARG A 3 44.66 -17.96 33.50
C ARG A 3 43.64 -16.88 33.14
N PRO A 4 43.85 -16.05 32.10
CA PRO A 4 42.80 -15.16 31.61
C PRO A 4 41.93 -15.90 30.58
N LEU A 5 40.63 -15.96 30.85
CA LEU A 5 39.62 -16.34 29.85
C LEU A 5 39.43 -15.16 28.88
N LEU A 6 39.74 -15.36 27.61
CA LEU A 6 39.38 -14.47 26.52
C LEU A 6 37.89 -14.63 26.20
N ALA A 7 37.06 -13.67 26.63
CA ALA A 7 35.67 -13.57 26.21
C ALA A 7 35.61 -12.83 24.87
N LEU A 8 35.35 -13.57 23.78
CA LEU A 8 35.06 -13.02 22.47
C LEU A 8 33.62 -12.50 22.47
N VAL A 9 33.42 -11.19 22.60
CA VAL A 9 32.12 -10.55 22.46
C VAL A 9 31.83 -10.41 20.97
N GLY A 10 31.01 -11.31 20.44
CA GLY A 10 30.47 -11.21 19.08
C GLY A 10 29.46 -10.07 19.01
N LEU A 11 29.86 -8.95 18.41
CA LEU A 11 29.00 -7.81 18.13
C LEU A 11 28.16 -8.13 16.88
N ALA A 12 26.95 -8.66 17.08
CA ALA A 12 25.99 -8.86 16.00
C ALA A 12 25.41 -7.48 15.61
N PHE A 13 25.92 -6.91 14.51
CA PHE A 13 25.30 -5.75 13.88
C PHE A 13 23.99 -6.18 13.22
N ALA A 14 22.86 -5.80 13.84
CA ALA A 14 21.57 -5.81 13.17
C ALA A 14 21.60 -4.74 12.07
N ILE A 15 21.61 -5.16 10.80
CA ILE A 15 21.46 -4.26 9.66
C ILE A 15 20.01 -3.74 9.71
N PRO A 16 19.77 -2.42 9.81
CA PRO A 16 18.42 -1.91 9.69
C PRO A 16 17.95 -2.19 8.27
N ALA A 17 16.87 -2.95 8.14
CA ALA A 17 16.21 -3.13 6.86
C ALA A 17 15.78 -1.74 6.37
N ILE A 18 16.48 -1.22 5.36
CA ILE A 18 16.05 -0.01 4.64
C ILE A 18 14.78 -0.44 3.90
N GLY A 19 13.63 -0.17 4.52
CA GLY A 19 12.32 -0.40 3.92
C GLY A 19 12.23 0.45 2.65
N GLN A 20 11.94 -0.20 1.52
CA GLN A 20 11.64 0.51 0.28
C GLN A 20 10.46 1.44 0.55
N GLU A 21 10.57 2.71 0.15
CA GLU A 21 9.49 3.68 0.31
C GLU A 21 8.25 3.19 -0.47
N PRO A 22 7.04 3.26 0.13
CA PRO A 22 5.84 2.73 -0.49
C PRO A 22 5.50 3.51 -1.76
N GLN A 23 5.10 2.80 -2.82
CA GLN A 23 4.63 3.40 -4.06
C GLN A 23 3.26 4.06 -3.87
N VAL A 24 2.48 3.65 -2.87
CA VAL A 24 1.17 4.26 -2.57
C VAL A 24 1.09 4.67 -1.11
N VAL A 25 0.80 5.95 -0.85
CA VAL A 25 0.46 6.45 0.48
C VAL A 25 -1.02 6.25 0.74
N THR A 26 -1.40 5.84 1.95
CA THR A 26 -2.80 5.56 2.30
C THR A 26 -3.35 6.51 3.35
N ARG A 27 -4.65 6.82 3.22
CA ARG A 27 -5.49 7.54 4.19
C ARG A 27 -6.79 6.77 4.35
N LEU A 28 -6.87 5.93 5.38
CA LEU A 28 -7.95 4.94 5.53
C LEU A 28 -9.13 5.42 6.40
N ASN A 29 -9.05 6.61 7.01
CA ASN A 29 -10.15 7.23 7.78
C ASN A 29 -10.81 6.30 8.83
N GLY A 30 -10.02 5.47 9.51
CA GLY A 30 -10.50 4.55 10.55
C GLY A 30 -11.09 3.24 10.02
N MET A 31 -11.08 3.01 8.71
CA MET A 31 -11.50 1.75 8.08
C MET A 31 -10.46 0.65 8.30
N ASP A 32 -10.95 -0.59 8.48
CA ASP A 32 -10.11 -1.79 8.52
C ASP A 32 -9.84 -2.30 7.10
N ILE A 33 -8.87 -1.68 6.44
CA ILE A 33 -8.51 -1.91 5.04
C ILE A 33 -7.05 -2.34 4.96
N LYS A 34 -6.79 -3.46 4.29
CA LYS A 34 -5.45 -3.90 3.92
C LYS A 34 -5.16 -3.53 2.47
N VAL A 35 -4.00 -2.90 2.23
CA VAL A 35 -3.52 -2.56 0.88
C VAL A 35 -2.25 -3.34 0.58
N GLU A 36 -2.22 -4.04 -0.55
CA GLU A 36 -1.07 -4.80 -1.05
C GLU A 36 -0.64 -4.26 -2.40
N GLU A 37 0.63 -3.89 -2.57
CA GLU A 37 1.14 -3.44 -3.87
C GLU A 37 1.35 -4.63 -4.82
N LEU A 38 0.85 -4.50 -6.04
CA LEU A 38 0.93 -5.47 -7.12
C LEU A 38 1.67 -4.85 -8.33
N GLY A 39 2.34 -5.67 -9.15
CA GLY A 39 2.91 -5.20 -10.42
C GLY A 39 4.28 -4.52 -10.35
N VAL A 40 5.01 -4.62 -9.24
CA VAL A 40 6.49 -4.54 -9.24
C VAL A 40 7.07 -5.81 -9.90
N PRO A 41 8.30 -5.79 -10.44
CA PRO A 41 8.89 -6.93 -11.18
C PRO A 41 8.81 -8.30 -10.47
N SER A 42 8.60 -8.30 -9.15
CA SER A 42 8.48 -9.45 -8.26
C SER A 42 7.04 -9.88 -7.88
N ALA A 43 5.98 -9.19 -8.33
CA ALA A 43 4.60 -9.49 -7.91
C ALA A 43 3.64 -9.66 -9.11
N SER A 44 3.35 -10.91 -9.48
CA SER A 44 2.25 -11.27 -10.38
C SER A 44 0.98 -11.57 -9.57
N SER A 45 -0.18 -11.16 -10.08
CA SER A 45 -1.49 -11.58 -9.57
C SER A 45 -2.12 -12.56 -10.56
N ASP A 46 -2.64 -13.69 -10.09
CA ASP A 46 -3.28 -14.71 -10.94
C ASP A 46 -4.60 -14.25 -11.57
N SER A 47 -5.17 -13.14 -11.06
CA SER A 47 -6.47 -12.60 -11.48
C SER A 47 -6.40 -11.55 -12.59
N VAL A 48 -5.25 -10.90 -12.81
CA VAL A 48 -5.11 -9.78 -13.78
C VAL A 48 -3.68 -9.73 -14.32
N ASP A 49 -3.51 -9.58 -15.64
CA ASP A 49 -2.18 -9.30 -16.23
C ASP A 49 -1.72 -7.88 -15.85
N LEU A 50 -0.77 -7.82 -14.92
CA LEU A 50 -0.23 -6.60 -14.33
C LEU A 50 1.24 -6.36 -14.68
N LYS A 51 1.77 -7.03 -15.72
CA LYS A 51 3.18 -6.91 -16.07
C LYS A 51 3.52 -5.46 -16.47
N GLY A 52 4.30 -4.78 -15.63
CA GLY A 52 4.73 -3.40 -15.86
C GLY A 52 3.65 -2.35 -15.59
N VAL A 53 2.52 -2.73 -14.97
CA VAL A 53 1.46 -1.80 -14.56
C VAL A 53 1.38 -1.80 -13.04
N PRO A 54 1.71 -0.69 -12.36
CA PRO A 54 1.56 -0.60 -10.92
C PRO A 54 0.08 -0.72 -10.56
N ALA A 55 -0.25 -1.62 -9.64
CA ALA A 55 -1.59 -1.79 -9.13
C ALA A 55 -1.54 -2.05 -7.62
N ILE A 56 -2.68 -1.98 -6.96
CA ILE A 56 -2.84 -2.37 -5.57
C ILE A 56 -4.03 -3.29 -5.44
N LYS A 57 -3.98 -4.19 -4.48
CA LYS A 57 -5.14 -4.92 -3.98
C LYS A 57 -5.61 -4.25 -2.70
N VAL A 58 -6.88 -3.88 -2.66
CA VAL A 58 -7.54 -3.30 -1.49
C VAL A 58 -8.49 -4.36 -0.95
N ASN A 59 -8.29 -4.77 0.30
CA ASN A 59 -9.12 -5.76 0.97
C ASN A 59 -9.79 -5.13 2.19
N ASN A 60 -11.12 -5.20 2.26
CA ASN A 60 -11.92 -4.62 3.32
C ASN A 60 -12.25 -5.69 4.37
N HIS A 61 -11.59 -5.64 5.52
CA HIS A 61 -11.86 -6.52 6.67
C HIS A 61 -12.93 -5.94 7.61
N GLY A 62 -13.40 -4.73 7.33
CA GLY A 62 -14.42 -4.03 8.10
C GLY A 62 -15.84 -4.49 7.81
N ASN A 63 -16.79 -3.84 8.48
CA ASN A 63 -18.24 -4.09 8.36
C ASN A 63 -18.98 -3.01 7.55
N GLU A 64 -18.26 -1.99 7.08
CA GLU A 64 -18.78 -0.87 6.30
C GLU A 64 -18.27 -0.94 4.85
N ILE A 65 -19.06 -0.45 3.90
CA ILE A 65 -18.63 -0.27 2.51
C ILE A 65 -17.56 0.83 2.50
N ALA A 66 -16.41 0.53 1.90
CA ALA A 66 -15.31 1.47 1.72
C ALA A 66 -15.40 2.13 0.35
N SER A 67 -15.43 3.46 0.29
CA SER A 67 -15.27 4.23 -0.94
C SER A 67 -13.81 4.67 -1.07
N CYS A 68 -13.06 4.02 -1.97
CA CYS A 68 -11.62 4.22 -2.16
C CYS A 68 -11.33 4.96 -3.48
N GLN A 69 -10.47 5.98 -3.43
CA GLN A 69 -10.17 6.85 -4.57
C GLN A 69 -8.70 7.28 -4.55
N PHE A 70 -8.07 7.38 -5.72
CA PHE A 70 -6.75 8.00 -5.82
C PHE A 70 -6.86 9.52 -5.95
N HIS A 71 -6.08 10.19 -5.11
CA HIS A 71 -5.93 11.63 -5.02
C HIS A 71 -4.52 12.01 -5.46
N SER A 72 -4.34 13.25 -5.93
CA SER A 72 -3.01 13.78 -6.19
C SER A 72 -2.25 13.89 -4.89
N LEU A 73 -0.94 13.78 -5.00
CA LEU A 73 -0.09 14.28 -3.93
C LEU A 73 -0.27 15.80 -3.81
N PRO A 74 -0.13 16.36 -2.59
CA PRO A 74 -0.33 17.79 -2.35
C PRO A 74 0.51 18.71 -3.23
N GLU A 75 1.59 18.19 -3.80
CA GLU A 75 2.59 18.92 -4.61
C GLU A 75 2.24 18.98 -6.10
N GLU A 76 1.22 18.25 -6.58
CA GLU A 76 0.84 18.23 -8.01
C GLU A 76 -0.40 19.08 -8.32
N THR A 77 -0.26 19.99 -9.28
CA THR A 77 -1.21 21.08 -9.59
C THR A 77 -2.24 20.76 -10.69
N VAL A 78 -2.22 19.57 -11.30
CA VAL A 78 -3.11 19.23 -12.43
C VAL A 78 -3.66 17.82 -12.28
N MET A 79 -4.98 17.64 -12.09
CA MET A 79 -5.61 16.32 -12.00
C MET A 79 -6.96 16.18 -12.69
N THR A 80 -7.13 15.01 -13.30
CA THR A 80 -8.40 14.29 -13.44
C THR A 80 -8.50 13.31 -12.26
N ALA A 81 -9.44 13.52 -11.33
CA ALA A 81 -9.69 12.58 -10.26
C ALA A 81 -10.11 11.21 -10.83
N THR A 82 -9.55 10.12 -10.29
CA THR A 82 -10.06 8.77 -10.61
C THR A 82 -11.45 8.59 -10.02
N PRO A 83 -12.36 7.83 -10.65
CA PRO A 83 -13.62 7.49 -10.02
C PRO A 83 -13.36 6.72 -8.72
N ALA A 84 -14.17 6.98 -7.70
CA ALA A 84 -14.15 6.20 -6.48
C ALA A 84 -14.64 4.77 -6.77
N VAL A 85 -14.03 3.80 -6.09
CA VAL A 85 -14.39 2.38 -6.16
C VAL A 85 -14.93 1.98 -4.79
N SER A 86 -16.13 1.40 -4.77
CA SER A 86 -16.73 0.85 -3.56
C SER A 86 -16.24 -0.58 -3.33
N VAL A 87 -15.83 -0.88 -2.10
CA VAL A 87 -15.34 -2.20 -1.66
C VAL A 87 -16.25 -2.67 -0.53
N ASN A 88 -17.03 -3.72 -0.75
CA ASN A 88 -17.95 -4.23 0.27
C ASN A 88 -17.18 -4.88 1.44
N PRO A 89 -17.83 -5.05 2.60
CA PRO A 89 -17.29 -5.81 3.72
C PRO A 89 -16.83 -7.21 3.30
N ASN A 90 -15.62 -7.59 3.71
CA ASN A 90 -14.97 -8.88 3.42
C ASN A 90 -14.69 -9.15 1.94
N GLU A 91 -14.75 -8.11 1.09
CA GLU A 91 -14.38 -8.21 -0.32
C GLU A 91 -13.01 -7.57 -0.61
N GLU A 92 -12.47 -7.92 -1.77
CA GLU A 92 -11.24 -7.33 -2.29
C GLU A 92 -11.41 -6.85 -3.72
N VAL A 93 -10.66 -5.80 -4.06
CA VAL A 93 -10.61 -5.25 -5.41
C VAL A 93 -9.18 -4.91 -5.81
N VAL A 94 -8.86 -5.12 -7.08
CA VAL A 94 -7.59 -4.69 -7.66
C VAL A 94 -7.79 -3.34 -8.34
N MET A 95 -7.02 -2.34 -7.92
CA MET A 95 -7.06 -0.98 -8.46
C MET A 95 -5.73 -0.67 -9.15
N ARG A 96 -5.77 -0.24 -10.41
CA ARG A 96 -4.57 0.23 -11.12
C ARG A 96 -4.13 1.57 -10.56
N VAL A 97 -2.86 1.72 -10.24
CA VAL A 97 -2.28 3.00 -9.80
C VAL A 97 -2.16 3.89 -11.03
N PRO A 98 -2.70 5.11 -11.02
CA PRO A 98 -2.64 5.96 -12.21
C PRO A 98 -1.20 6.43 -12.48
N GLY A 99 -0.78 6.35 -13.74
CA GLY A 99 0.65 6.42 -14.12
C GLY A 99 1.21 7.81 -14.42
N LYS A 100 0.84 8.86 -13.68
CA LYS A 100 1.36 10.23 -13.92
C LYS A 100 2.02 10.92 -12.72
N TYR A 101 1.98 10.31 -11.55
CA TYR A 101 2.41 10.96 -10.32
C TYR A 101 3.93 10.77 -10.10
N SER A 102 4.67 11.83 -10.42
CA SER A 102 6.09 12.16 -10.17
C SER A 102 7.23 11.12 -10.26
N ALA A 103 8.41 11.62 -10.67
CA ALA A 103 9.69 10.93 -10.53
C ALA A 103 10.33 11.28 -9.17
N GLY A 104 10.47 10.30 -8.27
CA GLY A 104 11.25 10.45 -7.03
C GLY A 104 10.46 10.49 -5.71
N GLY A 105 9.19 10.09 -5.69
CA GLY A 105 8.36 9.97 -4.48
C GLY A 105 7.24 8.94 -4.66
N PRO A 106 6.33 8.78 -3.68
CA PRO A 106 5.19 7.88 -3.84
C PRO A 106 4.41 8.19 -5.11
N ILE A 107 3.95 7.15 -5.79
CA ILE A 107 3.26 7.21 -7.08
C ILE A 107 1.77 7.51 -6.89
N ALA A 108 1.18 7.45 -5.70
CA ALA A 108 -0.20 7.93 -5.52
C ALA A 108 -0.58 8.09 -4.04
N LEU A 109 -1.64 8.86 -3.79
CA LEU A 109 -2.36 8.87 -2.52
C LEU A 109 -3.70 8.13 -2.67
N LEU A 110 -3.88 7.01 -1.97
CA LEU A 110 -5.17 6.33 -1.86
C LEU A 110 -5.93 6.84 -0.63
N VAL A 111 -7.13 7.35 -0.84
CA VAL A 111 -8.05 7.77 0.24
C VAL A 111 -9.24 6.82 0.25
N CYS A 112 -9.47 6.14 1.38
CA CYS A 112 -10.65 5.30 1.61
C CYS A 112 -11.49 5.90 2.73
N LYS A 113 -12.81 6.03 2.52
CA LYS A 113 -13.76 6.56 3.51
C LYS A 113 -14.98 5.64 3.63
N PRO A 114 -15.67 5.62 4.78
CA PRO A 114 -16.92 4.88 4.91
C PRO A 114 -18.00 5.48 4.01
N GLU A 115 -18.74 4.62 3.31
CA GLU A 115 -19.91 4.97 2.50
C GLU A 115 -21.23 4.56 3.19
N GLY A 116 -21.16 3.65 4.17
CA GLY A 116 -22.30 3.15 4.93
C GLY A 116 -22.23 1.63 5.12
N VAL A 117 -23.29 1.03 5.65
CA VAL A 117 -23.42 -0.43 5.76
C VAL A 117 -24.18 -0.99 4.55
N PRO A 118 -23.86 -2.20 4.07
CA PRO A 118 -24.63 -2.84 3.01
C PRO A 118 -26.11 -2.97 3.40
N SER A 119 -27.01 -2.47 2.55
CA SER A 119 -28.43 -2.77 2.66
C SER A 119 -28.65 -4.26 2.35
N ARG A 120 -29.04 -5.03 3.37
CA ARG A 120 -29.39 -6.45 3.24
C ARG A 120 -30.63 -6.67 2.38
#